data_AF-A0A1H4UVC8-F1
#
_entry.id   AF-A0A1H4UVC8-F1
#
_cell.length_a   1.000
_cell.length_b   1.000
_cell.length_c   1.000
_cell.angle_alpha   90.00
_cell.angle_beta   90.00
_cell.angle_gamma   90.00
#
_symmetry.space_group_name_H-M   'P 1'
#
loop_
_entity.id
_entity.type
_entity.pdbx_description
1 polymer ?
#
loop_
_entity_poly.entity_id
_entity_poly.type
_entity_poly.pdbx_seq_one_letter_code
_entity_poly.pdbx_strand_id
1 'polypeptide(L)'
;MSTRKPHNMYARLERNCRALVRTNHAAVINIDPAGAQHLVNWKTGTLIKSRPMVDAVCDFAHPWCIYISALCIDQLGQRYIKSIEAAPQGVYLAGQLTEVIEACYRQHLSDCNPQHIVGSGWIAIPNSVTLDEAQAARLFDAVGAWPAPAAA
;
A
#
# COMPACT_ATOMS: atom_id res chain seq x y z
N MET A 1 -12.11 -37.05 28.29
CA MET A 1 -12.43 -36.60 26.92
C MET A 1 -12.14 -35.11 26.83
N SER A 2 -11.23 -34.69 25.95
CA SER A 2 -10.95 -33.26 25.76
C SER A 2 -12.20 -32.60 25.14
N THR A 3 -12.72 -31.55 25.76
CA THR A 3 -13.86 -30.80 25.26
C THR A 3 -13.50 -30.19 23.91
N ARG A 4 -14.31 -30.50 22.88
CA ARG A 4 -14.12 -30.00 21.52
C ARG A 4 -14.15 -28.46 21.56
N LYS A 5 -13.14 -27.80 20.98
CA LYS A 5 -13.09 -26.33 20.91
C LYS A 5 -14.44 -25.79 20.38
N PRO A 6 -15.03 -24.77 21.03
CA PRO A 6 -16.26 -24.14 20.57
C PRO A 6 -16.13 -23.66 19.12
N HIS A 7 -17.18 -23.82 18.34
CA HIS A 7 -17.21 -23.38 16.96
C HIS A 7 -17.22 -21.85 16.88
N ASN A 8 -16.05 -21.24 16.71
CA ASN A 8 -15.91 -19.79 16.57
C ASN A 8 -15.95 -19.38 15.08
N MET A 9 -17.13 -18.94 14.63
CA MET A 9 -17.37 -18.50 13.25
C MET A 9 -16.56 -17.27 12.86
N TYR A 10 -16.40 -16.31 13.78
CA TYR A 10 -15.64 -15.09 13.54
C TYR A 10 -14.15 -15.41 13.28
N ALA A 11 -13.54 -16.21 14.15
CA ALA A 11 -12.15 -16.63 14.00
C ALA A 11 -11.91 -17.50 12.74
N ARG A 12 -12.96 -18.14 12.20
CA ARG A 12 -12.90 -18.85 10.92
C ARG A 12 -12.97 -17.89 9.74
N LEU A 13 -13.89 -16.92 9.80
CA LEU A 13 -14.02 -15.88 8.77
C LEU A 13 -12.73 -15.06 8.65
N GLU A 14 -12.17 -14.61 9.78
CA GLU A 14 -10.91 -13.85 9.80
C GLU A 14 -9.77 -14.61 9.09
N ARG A 15 -9.59 -15.90 9.42
CA ARG A 15 -8.57 -16.74 8.77
C ARG A 15 -8.80 -16.87 7.26
N ASN A 16 -10.04 -17.01 6.84
CA ASN A 16 -10.39 -17.07 5.42
C ASN A 16 -10.12 -15.74 4.71
N CYS A 17 -10.49 -14.60 5.32
CA CYS A 17 -10.23 -13.27 4.77
C CYS A 17 -8.72 -13.00 4.64
N ARG A 18 -7.93 -13.31 5.67
CA ARG A 18 -6.45 -13.22 5.61
C ARG A 18 -5.88 -14.07 4.47
N ALA A 19 -6.35 -15.30 4.32
CA ALA A 19 -5.91 -16.18 3.23
C ALA A 19 -6.31 -15.63 1.85
N LEU A 20 -7.53 -15.10 1.72
CA LEU A 20 -8.05 -14.49 0.49
C LEU A 20 -7.18 -13.32 0.04
N VAL A 21 -6.93 -12.37 0.95
CA VAL A 21 -6.10 -11.18 0.74
C VAL A 21 -4.68 -11.56 0.32
N ARG A 22 -4.06 -12.50 1.04
CA ARG A 22 -2.70 -12.98 0.76
C ARG A 22 -2.59 -13.67 -0.60
N THR A 23 -3.55 -14.52 -0.95
CA THR A 23 -3.54 -15.32 -2.19
C THR A 23 -3.79 -14.44 -3.43
N ASN A 24 -4.57 -13.37 -3.27
CA ASN A 24 -4.81 -12.40 -4.33
C ASN A 24 -3.75 -11.30 -4.40
N HIS A 25 -2.72 -11.36 -3.54
CA HIS A 25 -1.65 -10.38 -3.47
C HIS A 25 -2.20 -8.95 -3.41
N ALA A 26 -3.23 -8.73 -2.60
CA ALA A 26 -3.88 -7.43 -2.50
C ALA A 26 -2.92 -6.41 -1.88
N ALA A 27 -2.96 -5.17 -2.39
CA ALA A 27 -2.32 -4.00 -1.82
C ALA A 27 -3.20 -2.77 -2.08
N VAL A 28 -3.19 -1.84 -1.13
CA VAL A 28 -3.83 -0.53 -1.28
C VAL A 28 -2.76 0.45 -1.75
N ILE A 29 -3.02 1.14 -2.85
CA ILE A 29 -2.16 2.21 -3.36
C ILE A 29 -2.91 3.53 -3.24
N ASN A 30 -2.24 4.55 -2.76
CA ASN A 30 -2.73 5.92 -2.76
C ASN A 30 -1.72 6.84 -3.46
N ILE A 31 -2.24 7.81 -4.21
CA ILE A 31 -1.46 8.78 -4.96
C ILE A 31 -1.92 10.19 -4.59
N ASP A 32 -0.97 11.04 -4.24
CA ASP A 32 -1.14 12.46 -4.00
C ASP A 32 -0.42 13.30 -5.06
N PRO A 33 -0.97 14.48 -5.44
CA PRO A 33 -2.17 15.12 -4.91
C PRO A 33 -3.48 14.64 -5.55
N ALA A 34 -3.45 13.64 -6.44
CA ALA A 34 -4.64 13.15 -7.13
C ALA A 34 -5.72 12.60 -6.18
N GLY A 35 -5.34 12.21 -4.94
CA GLY A 35 -6.23 11.66 -3.93
C GLY A 35 -6.83 10.30 -4.33
N ALA A 36 -6.26 9.64 -5.34
CA ALA A 36 -6.79 8.42 -5.88
C ALA A 36 -6.29 7.22 -5.06
N GLN A 37 -7.23 6.42 -4.56
CA GLN A 37 -6.92 5.18 -3.83
C GLN A 37 -7.45 3.97 -4.60
N HIS A 38 -6.58 2.98 -4.79
CA HIS A 38 -6.87 1.78 -5.55
C HIS A 38 -6.47 0.54 -4.78
N LEU A 39 -7.32 -0.49 -4.87
CA LEU A 39 -6.95 -1.83 -4.47
C LEU A 39 -6.39 -2.56 -5.69
N VAL A 40 -5.19 -3.10 -5.59
CA VAL A 40 -4.50 -3.75 -6.70
C VAL A 40 -3.91 -5.09 -6.28
N ASN A 41 -3.63 -5.94 -7.26
CA ASN A 41 -2.73 -7.07 -7.08
C ASN A 41 -1.29 -6.56 -7.25
N TRP A 42 -0.50 -6.53 -6.18
CA TRP A 42 0.84 -5.92 -6.20
C TRP A 42 1.87 -6.70 -7.02
N LYS A 43 1.60 -7.96 -7.39
CA LYS A 43 2.47 -8.71 -8.29
C LYS A 43 2.21 -8.44 -9.77
N THR A 44 0.96 -8.18 -10.15
CA THR A 44 0.55 -7.99 -11.54
C THR A 44 0.26 -6.54 -11.90
N GLY A 45 0.03 -5.67 -10.91
CA GLY A 45 -0.40 -4.28 -11.09
C GLY A 45 -1.89 -4.12 -11.46
N THR A 46 -2.66 -5.20 -11.50
CA THR A 46 -4.07 -5.15 -11.93
C THR A 46 -4.99 -4.67 -10.82
N LEU A 47 -5.95 -3.80 -11.15
CA LEU A 47 -6.99 -3.35 -10.21
C LEU A 47 -7.86 -4.52 -9.73
N ILE A 48 -8.11 -4.58 -8.42
CA ILE A 48 -9.04 -5.52 -7.79
C ILE A 48 -10.37 -4.81 -7.55
N LYS A 49 -11.40 -5.17 -8.33
CA LYS A 49 -12.76 -4.61 -8.23
C LYS A 49 -13.70 -5.56 -7.49
N SER A 50 -13.34 -5.93 -6.26
CA SER A 50 -14.11 -6.89 -5.45
C SER A 50 -14.43 -6.31 -4.08
N ARG A 51 -15.72 -6.11 -3.80
CA ARG A 51 -16.18 -5.60 -2.49
C ARG A 51 -15.75 -6.50 -1.33
N PRO A 52 -15.90 -7.84 -1.40
CA PRO A 52 -15.38 -8.72 -0.36
C PRO A 52 -13.87 -8.58 -0.12
N MET A 53 -13.08 -8.21 -1.13
CA MET A 53 -11.65 -7.96 -0.92
C MET A 53 -11.41 -6.66 -0.16
N VAL A 54 -12.16 -5.60 -0.50
CA VAL A 54 -12.09 -4.33 0.23
C VAL A 54 -12.46 -4.54 1.69
N ASP A 55 -13.59 -5.21 1.96
CA ASP A 55 -14.04 -5.50 3.32
C ASP A 55 -13.01 -6.38 4.06
N ALA A 56 -12.45 -7.40 3.39
CA ALA A 56 -11.42 -8.26 3.98
C ALA A 56 -10.15 -7.50 4.38
N VAL A 57 -9.76 -6.46 3.62
CA VAL A 57 -8.59 -5.63 3.90
C VAL A 57 -8.88 -4.61 5.00
N CYS A 58 -10.08 -4.01 5.01
CA CYS A 58 -10.45 -2.94 5.95
C CYS A 58 -10.90 -3.46 7.32
N ASP A 59 -11.70 -4.53 7.36
CA ASP A 59 -12.46 -4.95 8.55
C ASP A 59 -11.73 -6.01 9.40
N PHE A 60 -10.65 -6.59 8.88
CA PHE A 60 -9.83 -7.56 9.61
C PHE A 60 -8.42 -7.03 9.80
N ALA A 61 -7.85 -7.28 10.98
CA ALA A 61 -6.48 -6.88 11.25
C ALA A 61 -5.53 -7.68 10.36
N HIS A 62 -4.43 -7.08 9.90
CA HIS A 62 -3.37 -7.76 9.13
C HIS A 62 -2.01 -7.33 9.66
N PRO A 63 -0.95 -8.13 9.48
CA PRO A 63 0.38 -7.54 9.45
C PRO A 63 0.48 -6.65 8.21
N TRP A 64 1.30 -5.60 8.29
CA TRP A 64 1.40 -4.64 7.21
C TRP A 64 2.85 -4.38 6.82
N CYS A 65 3.05 -4.20 5.53
CA CYS A 65 4.20 -3.54 4.95
C CYS A 65 3.70 -2.30 4.23
N ILE A 66 4.22 -1.14 4.61
CA ILE A 66 3.80 0.15 4.05
C ILE A 66 5.02 0.75 3.36
N TYR A 67 4.92 0.93 2.05
CA TYR A 67 5.94 1.55 1.25
C TYR A 67 5.53 2.98 0.95
N ILE A 68 6.32 3.97 1.37
CA ILE A 68 6.05 5.39 1.18
C ILE A 68 7.04 5.91 0.17
N SER A 69 6.56 6.64 -0.84
CA SER A 69 7.38 7.06 -1.97
C SER A 69 7.14 8.52 -2.35
N ALA A 70 8.24 9.20 -2.64
CA ALA A 70 8.27 10.48 -3.31
C ALA A 70 8.63 10.23 -4.78
N LEU A 71 7.81 10.74 -5.68
CA LEU A 71 8.04 10.69 -7.11
C LEU A 71 8.75 11.98 -7.51
N CYS A 72 9.98 11.84 -8.00
CA CYS A 72 10.86 12.97 -8.23
C CYS A 72 11.31 13.07 -9.69
N ILE A 73 11.53 14.30 -10.14
CA ILE A 73 12.19 14.62 -11.41
C ILE A 73 13.38 15.52 -11.08
N ASP A 74 14.58 15.12 -11.49
CA ASP A 74 15.78 15.94 -11.27
C ASP A 74 15.86 17.13 -12.24
N GLN A 75 16.88 17.97 -12.07
CA GLN A 75 17.11 19.15 -12.91
C GLN A 75 17.38 18.82 -14.39
N LEU A 76 17.74 17.57 -14.70
CA LEU A 76 17.97 17.07 -16.06
C LEU A 76 16.71 16.42 -16.64
N GLY A 77 15.59 16.45 -15.92
CA GLY A 77 14.33 15.83 -16.33
C GLY A 77 14.28 14.31 -16.11
N GLN A 78 15.23 13.72 -15.40
CA GLN A 78 15.26 12.28 -15.13
C GLN A 78 14.34 11.93 -13.95
N ARG A 79 13.51 10.91 -14.15
CA ARG A 79 12.60 10.39 -13.13
C ARG A 79 13.37 9.48 -12.17
N TYR A 80 13.14 9.67 -10.88
CA TYR A 80 13.60 8.76 -9.85
C TYR A 80 12.57 8.67 -8.72
N ILE A 81 12.58 7.56 -8.00
CA ILE A 81 11.73 7.35 -6.84
C ILE A 81 12.63 7.33 -5.62
N LYS A 82 12.19 7.98 -4.54
CA LYS A 82 12.82 7.83 -3.22
C LYS A 82 11.78 7.25 -2.30
N SER A 83 12.13 6.20 -1.57
CA SER A 83 11.15 5.47 -0.77
C SER A 83 11.68 5.02 0.58
N ILE A 84 10.76 4.75 1.49
CA ILE A 84 11.00 4.06 2.75
C ILE A 84 9.96 2.97 2.95
N GLU A 85 10.37 1.91 3.66
CA GLU A 85 9.47 0.86 4.12
C GLU A 85 9.20 1.03 5.62
N ALA A 86 7.93 1.02 5.99
CA ALA A 86 7.45 1.03 7.36
C ALA A 86 6.63 -0.25 7.60
N ALA A 87 7.14 -1.14 8.46
CA ALA A 87 6.50 -2.39 8.82
C ALA A 87 6.16 -2.38 10.33
N PRO A 88 4.95 -1.96 10.73
CA PRO A 88 4.58 -1.93 12.14
C PRO A 88 4.57 -3.35 12.75
N GLN A 89 5.06 -3.48 13.98
CA GLN A 89 5.15 -4.77 14.66
C GLN A 89 3.78 -5.21 15.17
N GLY A 90 3.18 -6.22 14.55
CA GLY A 90 1.94 -6.83 15.01
C GLY A 90 0.89 -6.93 13.89
N VAL A 91 -0.38 -6.93 14.29
CA VAL A 91 -1.51 -6.93 13.36
C VAL A 91 -2.43 -5.75 13.68
N TYR A 92 -2.84 -5.02 12.66
CA TYR A 92 -3.61 -3.78 12.78
C TYR A 92 -4.75 -3.74 11.77
N LEU A 93 -5.84 -3.09 12.11
CA LEU A 93 -6.88 -2.72 11.13
C LEU A 93 -6.36 -1.62 10.21
N ALA A 94 -6.85 -1.57 8.97
CA ALA A 94 -6.43 -0.54 8.01
C ALA A 94 -6.65 0.88 8.57
N GLY A 95 -7.79 1.12 9.25
CA GLY A 95 -8.10 2.41 9.86
C GLY A 95 -7.20 2.84 11.01
N GLN A 96 -6.40 1.92 11.58
CA GLN A 96 -5.44 2.23 12.65
C GLN A 96 -4.07 2.67 12.11
N LEU A 97 -3.82 2.53 10.81
CA LEU A 97 -2.53 2.85 10.19
C LEU A 97 -2.42 4.32 9.78
N THR A 98 -3.53 5.06 9.75
CA THR A 98 -3.59 6.43 9.22
C THR A 98 -2.50 7.33 9.82
N GLU A 99 -2.39 7.36 11.15
CA GLU A 99 -1.41 8.21 11.84
C GLU A 99 0.04 7.78 11.54
N VAL A 100 0.29 6.47 11.44
CA VAL A 100 1.64 5.94 11.12
C VAL A 100 2.03 6.29 9.69
N ILE A 101 1.10 6.10 8.74
CA ILE A 101 1.32 6.46 7.33
C ILE A 101 1.58 7.96 7.23
N GLU A 102 0.74 8.80 7.85
CA GLU A 102 0.86 10.25 7.79
C GLU A 102 2.19 10.75 8.39
N ALA A 103 2.60 10.20 9.54
CA ALA A 103 3.85 10.57 10.19
C ALA A 103 5.06 10.20 9.32
N CYS A 104 5.14 8.96 8.84
CA CYS A 104 6.23 8.51 7.98
C CYS A 104 6.23 9.26 6.63
N TYR A 105 5.05 9.57 6.10
CA TYR A 105 4.89 10.32 4.87
C TYR A 105 5.44 11.74 4.96
N ARG A 106 5.06 12.49 6.01
CA ARG A 106 5.57 13.85 6.23
C ARG A 106 7.08 13.88 6.43
N GLN A 107 7.60 12.96 7.23
CA GLN A 107 9.04 12.84 7.46
C GLN A 107 9.79 12.52 6.16
N HIS A 108 9.29 11.55 5.38
CA HIS A 108 9.93 11.17 4.12
C HIS A 108 9.98 12.31 3.11
N LEU A 109 8.88 13.06 2.97
CA LEU A 109 8.84 14.21 2.08
C LEU A 109 9.75 15.36 2.55
N SER A 110 9.90 15.59 3.86
CA SER A 110 10.83 16.60 4.37
C SER A 110 12.29 16.27 4.08
N ASP A 111 12.62 14.98 3.93
CA ASP A 111 13.96 14.50 3.59
C ASP A 111 14.23 14.51 2.06
N CYS A 112 13.22 14.85 1.24
CA CYS A 112 13.34 14.94 -0.21
C CYS A 112 13.60 16.38 -0.65
N ASN A 113 14.26 16.57 -1.80
CA ASN A 113 14.41 17.91 -2.38
C ASN A 113 13.03 18.41 -2.88
N PRO A 114 12.44 19.46 -2.28
CA PRO A 114 11.10 19.91 -2.63
C PRO A 114 10.96 20.34 -4.09
N GLN A 115 12.05 20.79 -4.72
CA GLN A 115 12.04 21.19 -6.13
C GLN A 115 11.94 20.01 -7.10
N HIS A 116 12.29 18.80 -6.65
CA HIS A 116 12.23 17.62 -7.48
C HIS A 116 10.90 16.87 -7.33
N ILE A 117 10.18 17.05 -6.22
CA ILE A 117 8.95 16.31 -5.94
C ILE A 117 7.85 16.76 -6.89
N VAL A 118 7.37 15.84 -7.72
CA VAL A 118 6.24 16.06 -8.64
C VAL A 118 4.97 15.32 -8.22
N GLY A 119 5.11 14.40 -7.27
CA GLY A 119 4.03 13.62 -6.70
C GLY A 119 4.52 12.75 -5.57
N SER A 120 3.60 12.09 -4.90
CA SER A 120 3.90 11.20 -3.78
C SER A 120 2.81 10.17 -3.62
N GLY A 121 3.09 9.11 -2.88
CA GLY A 121 2.11 8.06 -2.68
C GLY A 121 2.62 6.99 -1.73
N TRP A 122 1.72 6.09 -1.39
CA TRP A 122 2.05 4.96 -0.54
C TRP A 122 1.36 3.68 -1.00
N ILE A 123 1.98 2.56 -0.67
CA ILE A 123 1.52 1.20 -0.97
C ILE A 123 1.44 0.44 0.35
N ALA A 124 0.24 0.08 0.79
CA ALA A 124 0.01 -0.70 2.00
C ALA A 124 -0.36 -2.14 1.62
N ILE A 125 0.52 -3.08 1.96
CA ILE A 125 0.32 -4.51 1.73
C ILE A 125 -0.10 -5.16 3.05
N PRO A 126 -1.32 -5.72 3.16
CA PRO A 126 -1.80 -6.48 4.31
C PRO A 126 -1.15 -7.88 4.42
N ASN A 127 0.19 -7.91 4.42
CA ASN A 127 1.00 -9.09 4.59
C ASN A 127 2.41 -8.71 5.09
N SER A 128 3.10 -9.65 5.73
CA SER A 128 4.51 -9.51 6.10
C SER A 128 5.42 -9.83 4.91
N VAL A 129 5.52 -8.90 3.96
CA VAL A 129 6.42 -8.98 2.81
C VAL A 129 7.23 -7.69 2.72
N THR A 130 8.31 -7.70 1.96
CA THR A 130 9.03 -6.48 1.58
C THR A 130 8.71 -6.14 0.14
N LEU A 131 8.75 -4.86 -0.21
CA LEU A 131 8.53 -4.40 -1.58
C LEU A 131 9.83 -3.86 -2.16
N ASP A 132 10.24 -4.41 -3.31
CA ASP A 132 11.38 -3.89 -4.05
C ASP A 132 11.02 -2.57 -4.74
N GLU A 133 11.99 -1.66 -4.85
CA GLU A 133 11.81 -0.34 -5.48
C GLU A 133 11.34 -0.44 -6.95
N ALA A 134 11.85 -1.39 -7.73
CA ALA A 134 11.43 -1.62 -9.10
C ALA A 134 9.99 -2.18 -9.19
N GLN A 135 9.56 -2.97 -8.20
CA GLN A 135 8.15 -3.36 -8.06
C GLN A 135 7.26 -2.17 -7.71
N ALA A 136 7.67 -1.35 -6.74
CA ALA A 136 6.94 -0.14 -6.37
C ALA A 136 6.80 0.82 -7.57
N ALA A 137 7.88 1.04 -8.34
CA ALA A 137 7.88 1.87 -9.54
C ALA A 137 6.82 1.39 -10.56
N ARG A 138 6.82 0.08 -10.87
CA ARG A 138 5.83 -0.50 -11.79
C ARG A 138 4.39 -0.33 -11.30
N LEU A 139 4.17 -0.40 -10.00
CA LEU A 139 2.85 -0.21 -9.42
C LEU A 139 2.38 1.25 -9.55
N PHE A 140 3.26 2.22 -9.25
CA PHE A 140 2.97 3.64 -9.45
C PHE A 140 2.72 3.99 -10.93
N ASP A 141 3.49 3.39 -11.85
CA ASP A 141 3.27 3.55 -13.28
C ASP A 141 1.89 3.00 -13.70
N ALA A 142 1.53 1.81 -13.20
CA ALA A 142 0.26 1.15 -13.54
C ALA A 142 -0.98 1.95 -13.08
N VAL A 143 -0.86 2.74 -12.02
CA VAL A 143 -1.94 3.61 -11.51
C VAL A 143 -1.82 5.06 -12.00
N GLY A 144 -0.86 5.36 -12.88
CA GLY A 144 -0.70 6.69 -13.48
C GLY A 144 -0.24 7.76 -12.48
N ALA A 145 0.67 7.41 -11.57
CA ALA A 145 1.10 8.32 -10.51
C ALA A 145 2.00 9.47 -10.99
N TRP A 146 2.60 9.34 -12.18
CA TRP A 146 3.41 10.40 -12.77
C TRP A 146 2.54 11.44 -13.47
N PRO A 147 2.89 12.73 -13.37
CA PRO A 147 2.21 13.76 -14.14
C PRO A 147 2.32 13.47 -15.64
N ALA A 148 1.25 13.77 -16.38
CA ALA A 148 1.28 13.72 -17.83
C ALA A 148 2.41 14.66 -18.34
N PRO A 149 3.15 14.28 -19.39
CA PRO A 149 4.08 15.21 -20.02
C PRO A 149 3.31 16.47 -20.44
N ALA A 150 3.79 17.64 -20.05
CA ALA A 150 3.20 18.91 -20.48
C ALA A 150 3.15 18.91 -22.01
N ALA A 151 1.95 19.13 -22.58
CA ALA A 151 1.81 19.28 -24.02
C ALA A 151 2.66 20.48 -24.46
N ALA A 152 3.57 20.24 -25.41
CA ALA A 152 4.44 21.25 -26.01
C ALA A 152 3.64 22.21 -26.91
#